data_AF-A0A821RKS2-F1
#
_entry.id   AF-A0A821RKS2-F1
#
_cell.length_a   1.000
_cell.length_b   1.000
_cell.length_c   1.000
_cell.angle_alpha   90.00
_cell.angle_beta   90.00
_cell.angle_gamma   90.00
#
_symmetry.space_group_name_H-M   'P 1'
#
loop_
_entity.id
_entity.type
_entity.pdbx_description
1 polymer ?
#
loop_
_entity_poly.entity_id
_entity_poly.type
_entity_poly.pdbx_seq_one_letter_code
_entity_poly.pdbx_strand_id
1 'polypeptide(L)'
;VVQTYAAHAIERLLLVRLSTDQKFAAITKNDLIPHAQTMYDSFFRILTSDKSYENEYVMRAVMRLSSSLNDAVLPYLNYLIEKLVMILRRSCK
;
A
#
# COMPACT_ATOMS: atom_id res chain seq x y z
N VAL A 1 10.51 12.36 4.61
CA VAL A 1 11.75 11.55 4.61
C VAL A 1 11.52 10.19 5.26
N VAL A 2 11.38 10.08 6.59
CA VAL A 2 11.19 8.77 7.27
C VAL A 2 9.99 8.00 6.71
N GLN A 3 8.83 8.64 6.58
CA GLN A 3 7.62 8.01 6.04
C GLN A 3 7.77 7.55 4.58
N THR A 4 8.52 8.32 3.77
CA THR A 4 8.82 8.01 2.38
C THR A 4 9.69 6.76 2.26
N TYR A 5 10.79 6.71 3.03
CA TYR A 5 11.67 5.54 3.05
C TYR A 5 10.98 4.31 3.66
N ALA A 6 10.14 4.49 4.69
CA ALA A 6 9.36 3.40 5.25
C ALA A 6 8.38 2.82 4.23
N ALA A 7 7.64 3.67 3.50
CA ALA A 7 6.75 3.22 2.44
C ALA A 7 7.49 2.48 1.32
N HIS A 8 8.66 3.00 0.91
CA HIS A 8 9.49 2.34 -0.09
C HIS A 8 10.04 1.00 0.42
N ALA A 9 10.48 0.93 1.67
CA ALA A 9 10.95 -0.32 2.28
C ALA A 9 9.85 -1.38 2.32
N ILE A 10 8.61 -1.01 2.68
CA ILE A 10 7.46 -1.92 2.67
C ILE A 10 7.17 -2.42 1.25
N GLU A 11 7.20 -1.54 0.25
CA GLU A 11 7.02 -1.92 -1.15
C GLU A 11 8.05 -2.95 -1.61
N ARG A 12 9.34 -2.74 -1.27
CA ARG A 12 10.42 -3.68 -1.60
C ARG A 12 10.30 -4.99 -0.83
N LEU A 13 9.89 -4.94 0.44
CA LEU A 13 9.67 -6.13 1.27
C LEU A 13 8.62 -7.06 0.66
N LEU A 14 7.53 -6.49 0.12
CA LEU A 14 6.47 -7.23 -0.58
C LEU A 14 6.90 -7.81 -1.94
N LEU A 15 8.09 -7.50 -2.43
CA LEU A 15 8.67 -8.05 -3.65
C LEU A 15 9.69 -9.17 -3.37
N VAL A 16 10.15 -9.31 -2.12
CA VAL A 16 11.16 -10.31 -1.75
C VAL A 16 10.59 -11.71 -1.97
N ARG A 17 11.40 -12.56 -2.61
CA ARG A 17 11.11 -13.98 -2.84
C ARG A 17 12.12 -14.83 -2.11
N LEU A 18 11.70 -16.01 -1.66
CA LEU A 18 12.58 -16.91 -0.92
C LEU A 18 13.55 -17.61 -1.88
N SER A 19 14.84 -17.62 -1.52
CA SER A 19 15.94 -18.08 -2.39
C SER A 19 15.88 -19.55 -2.80
N THR A 20 15.19 -20.39 -2.04
CA THR A 20 15.13 -21.84 -2.26
C THR A 20 14.26 -22.21 -3.44
N ASP A 21 13.26 -21.38 -3.77
CA ASP A 21 12.34 -21.63 -4.89
C ASP A 21 11.74 -20.29 -5.31
N GLN A 22 12.29 -19.67 -6.37
CA GLN A 22 11.99 -18.30 -6.85
C GLN A 22 10.51 -18.05 -7.22
N LYS A 23 9.65 -19.03 -7.00
CA LYS A 23 8.20 -19.00 -7.20
C LYS A 23 7.44 -18.47 -6.00
N PHE A 24 7.96 -18.57 -4.77
CA PHE A 24 7.21 -18.19 -3.57
C PHE A 24 7.63 -16.81 -3.05
N ALA A 25 6.64 -15.93 -2.88
CA ALA A 25 6.83 -14.67 -2.18
C ALA A 25 7.18 -14.95 -0.71
N ALA A 26 8.12 -14.19 -0.16
CA ALA A 26 8.53 -14.34 1.24
C ALA A 26 7.40 -14.00 2.23
N ILE A 27 6.47 -13.15 1.80
CA ILE A 27 5.30 -12.75 2.58
C ILE A 27 4.07 -13.25 1.83
N THR A 28 3.27 -14.07 2.51
CA THR A 28 2.05 -14.61 1.91
C THR A 28 0.85 -13.71 2.20
N LYS A 29 -0.21 -13.91 1.42
CA LYS A 29 -1.49 -13.22 1.64
C LYS A 29 -2.03 -13.39 3.07
N ASN A 30 -1.82 -14.55 3.69
CA ASN A 30 -2.31 -14.85 5.03
C ASN A 30 -1.61 -14.00 6.10
N ASP A 31 -0.32 -13.70 5.90
CA ASP A 31 0.46 -12.84 6.79
C ASP A 31 0.03 -11.37 6.67
N LEU A 32 -0.49 -10.98 5.50
CA LEU A 32 -0.83 -9.60 5.17
C LEU A 32 -2.25 -9.20 5.58
N ILE A 33 -3.21 -10.13 5.53
CA ILE A 33 -4.62 -9.91 5.89
C ILE A 33 -4.80 -9.22 7.27
N PRO A 34 -4.18 -9.67 8.37
CA PRO A 34 -4.41 -9.04 9.68
C PRO A 34 -3.86 -7.61 9.78
N HIS A 35 -2.92 -7.22 8.90
CA HIS A 35 -2.28 -5.92 8.92
C HIS A 35 -2.77 -4.97 7.82
N ALA A 36 -3.50 -5.49 6.82
CA ALA A 36 -3.90 -4.76 5.63
C ALA A 36 -4.67 -3.47 5.95
N GLN A 37 -5.67 -3.55 6.83
CA GLN A 37 -6.47 -2.38 7.22
C GLN A 37 -5.60 -1.28 7.84
N THR A 38 -4.75 -1.65 8.82
CA THR A 38 -3.87 -0.71 9.51
C THR A 38 -2.83 -0.09 8.55
N MET A 39 -2.35 -0.87 7.59
CA MET A 39 -1.44 -0.37 6.55
C MET A 39 -2.13 0.64 5.64
N TYR A 40 -3.34 0.33 5.13
CA TYR A 40 -4.10 1.27 4.30
C TYR A 40 -4.41 2.57 5.04
N ASP A 41 -4.86 2.50 6.30
CA ASP A 41 -5.12 3.69 7.11
C ASP A 41 -3.87 4.54 7.31
N SER A 42 -2.73 3.90 7.57
CA SER A 42 -1.45 4.59 7.73
C SER A 42 -1.00 5.28 6.44
N PHE A 43 -1.13 4.61 5.29
CA PHE A 43 -0.78 5.18 3.99
C PHE A 43 -1.70 6.34 3.61
N PHE A 44 -3.02 6.18 3.78
CA PHE A 44 -3.95 7.27 3.48
C PHE A 44 -3.79 8.44 4.42
N ARG A 45 -3.47 8.23 5.70
CA ARG A 45 -3.15 9.32 6.63
C ARG A 45 -1.98 10.17 6.12
N ILE A 46 -0.96 9.54 5.53
CA ILE A 46 0.20 10.24 4.95
C ILE A 46 -0.20 11.01 3.69
N LEU A 47 -1.04 10.41 2.82
CA LEU A 47 -1.50 11.04 1.58
C LEU A 47 -2.53 12.16 1.80
N THR A 48 -3.26 12.16 2.92
CA THR A 48 -4.18 13.25 3.29
C THR A 48 -3.50 14.40 4.02
N SER A 49 -2.27 14.20 4.51
CA SER A 49 -1.48 15.22 5.22
C SER A 49 -1.02 16.34 4.28
N ASP A 50 -1.15 17.59 4.72
CA ASP A 50 -0.82 18.79 3.92
C ASP A 50 0.66 18.86 3.53
N LYS A 51 1.55 18.17 4.24
CA LYS A 51 3.00 18.20 3.98
C LYS A 51 3.48 17.13 3.00
N SER A 52 2.67 16.13 2.69
CA SER A 52 3.14 14.91 2.01
C SER A 52 2.13 14.28 1.05
N TYR A 53 1.16 15.06 0.57
CA TYR A 53 0.04 14.56 -0.24
C TYR A 53 0.45 14.06 -1.64
N GLU A 54 1.60 14.51 -2.17
CA GLU A 54 2.15 14.09 -3.48
C GLU A 54 3.21 12.96 -3.39
N ASN A 55 3.22 12.20 -2.30
CA ASN A 55 4.25 11.19 -2.12
C ASN A 55 4.00 9.92 -2.97
N GLU A 56 4.65 9.87 -4.14
CA GLU A 56 4.59 8.73 -5.07
C GLU A 56 5.03 7.39 -4.47
N TYR A 57 5.93 7.38 -3.48
CA TYR A 57 6.39 6.15 -2.82
C TYR A 57 5.28 5.52 -1.98
N VAL A 58 4.46 6.35 -1.34
CA VAL A 58 3.30 5.89 -0.57
C VAL A 58 2.22 5.36 -1.51
N MET A 59 1.98 6.04 -2.64
CA MET A 59 1.03 5.56 -3.65
C MET A 59 1.48 4.22 -4.27
N ARG A 60 2.78 4.06 -4.56
CA ARG A 60 3.35 2.78 -5.01
C ARG A 60 3.18 1.66 -3.98
N ALA A 61 3.40 1.96 -2.70
CA ALA A 61 3.20 0.99 -1.62
C ALA A 61 1.72 0.55 -1.51
N VAL A 62 0.77 1.48 -1.64
CA VAL A 62 -0.68 1.18 -1.65
C VAL A 62 -1.03 0.26 -2.82
N MET A 63 -0.59 0.57 -4.04
CA MET A 63 -0.84 -0.27 -5.21
C MET A 63 -0.22 -1.66 -5.05
N ARG A 64 1.02 -1.72 -4.52
CA ARG A 64 1.72 -2.98 -4.29
C ARG A 64 1.00 -3.85 -3.26
N LEU A 65 0.58 -3.26 -2.14
CA LEU A 65 -0.20 -3.95 -1.10
C LEU A 65 -1.47 -4.57 -1.70
N SER A 66 -2.24 -3.80 -2.47
CA SER A 66 -3.45 -4.30 -3.13
C SER A 66 -3.15 -5.44 -4.11
N SER A 67 -2.06 -5.35 -4.87
CA SER A 67 -1.62 -6.44 -5.76
C SER A 67 -1.18 -7.70 -5.01
N SER A 68 -0.61 -7.57 -3.81
CA SER A 68 -0.21 -8.71 -2.99
C SER A 68 -1.42 -9.42 -2.34
N LEU A 69 -2.51 -8.71 -2.01
CA LEU A 69 -3.72 -9.30 -1.42
C LEU A 69 -4.58 -10.07 -2.45
N ASN A 70 -4.54 -9.72 -3.75
CA ASN A 70 -5.39 -10.30 -4.79
C ASN A 70 -6.87 -10.28 -4.36
N ASP A 71 -7.55 -11.44 -4.28
CA ASP A 71 -8.97 -11.55 -3.90
C ASP A 71 -9.26 -11.07 -2.48
N ALA A 72 -8.27 -11.09 -1.59
CA ALA A 72 -8.43 -10.62 -0.21
C ALA A 72 -8.58 -9.09 -0.12
N VAL A 73 -8.46 -8.37 -1.24
CA VAL A 73 -8.66 -6.90 -1.28
C VAL A 73 -10.14 -6.51 -1.28
N LEU A 74 -11.05 -7.43 -1.65
CA LEU A 74 -12.48 -7.14 -1.86
C LEU A 74 -13.16 -6.42 -0.67
N PRO A 75 -12.92 -6.78 0.59
CA PRO A 75 -13.52 -6.07 1.73
C PRO A 75 -13.09 -4.61 1.86
N TYR A 76 -11.93 -4.25 1.30
CA TYR A 76 -11.33 -2.92 1.39
C TYR A 76 -11.61 -2.05 0.17
N LEU A 77 -12.22 -2.62 -0.88
CA LEU A 77 -12.34 -1.99 -2.20
C LEU A 77 -13.11 -0.67 -2.15
N ASN A 78 -14.27 -0.64 -1.47
CA ASN A 78 -15.08 0.57 -1.33
C ASN A 78 -14.27 1.71 -0.67
N TYR A 79 -13.60 1.40 0.43
CA TYR A 79 -12.75 2.35 1.15
C TYR A 79 -11.58 2.86 0.30
N LEU A 80 -10.89 1.95 -0.41
CA LEU A 80 -9.79 2.27 -1.31
C LEU A 80 -10.24 3.23 -2.42
N ILE A 81 -11.36 2.92 -3.08
CA ILE A 81 -11.88 3.74 -4.19
C ILE A 81 -12.25 5.14 -3.69
N GLU A 82 -12.98 5.25 -2.58
CA GLU A 82 -13.36 6.54 -2.01
C GLU A 82 -12.13 7.42 -1.72
N LYS A 83 -11.09 6.83 -1.09
CA LYS A 83 -9.85 7.56 -0.77
C LYS A 83 -9.07 7.95 -2.01
N LEU A 84 -8.95 7.06 -3.00
CA LEU A 84 -8.25 7.36 -4.25
C LEU A 84 -8.96 8.47 -5.04
N VAL A 85 -10.29 8.43 -5.16
CA VAL A 85 -11.06 9.49 -5.82
C VAL A 85 -10.90 10.82 -5.10
N MET A 86 -10.90 10.82 -3.76
CA MET A 86 -10.65 12.03 -2.97
C MET A 86 -9.26 12.62 -3.27
N ILE A 87 -8.22 11.79 -3.30
CA ILE A 87 -6.85 12.23 -3.60
C ILE A 87 -6.76 12.77 -5.03
N LEU A 88 -7.33 12.07 -6.01
CA LEU A 88 -7.34 12.52 -7.41
C LEU A 88 -8.03 13.88 -7.59
N ARG A 89 -9.20 14.06 -6.95
CA ARG A 89 -9.90 15.35 -6.94
C ARG A 89 -9.07 16.47 -6.34
N ARG A 90 -8.24 16.16 -5.33
CA ARG A 90 -7.35 17.15 -4.70
C ARG A 90 -6.22 17.56 -5.64
N SER A 91 -5.64 16.62 -6.40
CA SER A 91 -4.54 16.88 -7.33
C SER A 91 -4.97 17.55 -8.65
N CYS A 92 -6.26 17.56 -8.99
CA CYS A 92 -6.78 18.26 -10.17
C CYS A 92 -7.11 19.75 -9.92
N LYS A 93 -6.97 20.25 -8.70
CA LYS A 93 -7.06 21.69 -8.37
C LYS A 93 -5.73 22.37 -8.64
#